data_AF-A0A832VF26-F1
#
_entry.id   AF-A0A832VF26-F1
#
_cell.length_a   1.000
_cell.length_b   1.000
_cell.length_c   1.000
_cell.angle_alpha   90.00
_cell.angle_beta   90.00
_cell.angle_gamma   90.00
#
_symmetry.space_group_name_H-M   'P 1'
#
loop_
_entity.id
_entity.type
_entity.pdbx_description
1 polymer ?
#
loop_
_entity_poly.entity_id
_entity_poly.type
_entity_poly.pdbx_seq_one_letter_code
_entity_poly.pdbx_strand_id
1 'polypeptide(L)'
;MSMIDRFGRIADTYVREKSKLLESEEERRRVHMGQPFWPTEALRDSIIFAAMMMVLAFYCWLIPPPLHSAADPFAQAGFVFPDWYVLFSYGYLRWGEYLPQFVIPAGPIGAFLGSPVISWNAAWWGAFLTGFPVGILTLPPFLGGREKRGVEDPWFATAGAVYLAHVWFISVFSINIFLELYAKDRSDFCWANTHHIFDCGRQAPWTAEVFNAIPWILTAIFIFTLLYFGVRWFLLNSIGARLTPALGKQVAIGSLVVAVLISAATWPIYEGGFWDYGGLGAMDEVEELEDMRGQPSDTLVYYEKGDDWADWEDRCLTFSDSSNLGVWSGLDDSEDVGDWCVIPAVYWSAWGIFQPTQNTLMDFADVNGHADADSGRNVAGETLTYDGNEDGSTVSNSWSDTMWIEDLGLSKVTVDVG
;
A
#
# COMPACT_ATOMS: atom_id res chain seq x y z
N MET A 1 42.40 19.84 -5.76
CA MET A 1 41.14 20.47 -5.29
C MET A 1 40.16 19.36 -4.98
N SER A 2 39.75 19.22 -3.72
CA SER A 2 38.87 18.14 -3.28
C SER A 2 37.46 18.33 -3.83
N MET A 3 36.68 17.25 -3.95
CA MET A 3 35.27 17.29 -4.37
C MET A 3 34.44 18.20 -3.45
N ILE A 4 34.78 18.24 -2.17
CA ILE A 4 34.16 19.10 -1.14
C ILE A 4 34.40 20.60 -1.45
N ASP A 5 35.61 20.97 -1.90
CA ASP A 5 35.92 22.36 -2.25
C ASP A 5 35.12 22.82 -3.48
N ARG A 6 34.82 21.90 -4.40
CA ARG A 6 33.99 22.17 -5.58
C ARG A 6 32.54 22.39 -5.18
N PHE A 7 31.96 21.54 -4.32
CA PHE A 7 30.60 21.71 -3.82
C PHE A 7 30.44 22.99 -2.99
N GLY A 8 31.40 23.30 -2.11
CA GLY A 8 31.39 24.54 -1.33
C GLY A 8 31.39 25.78 -2.23
N ARG A 9 32.23 25.79 -3.27
CA ARG A 9 32.28 26.91 -4.22
C ARG A 9 30.98 27.06 -5.01
N ILE A 10 30.39 25.95 -5.44
CA ILE A 10 29.09 25.94 -6.14
C ILE A 10 28.02 26.56 -5.24
N ALA A 11 27.89 26.09 -3.99
CA ALA A 11 26.94 26.63 -3.02
C ALA A 11 27.14 28.13 -2.78
N ASP A 12 28.39 28.59 -2.69
CA ASP A 12 28.72 30.01 -2.49
C ASP A 12 28.36 30.88 -3.70
N THR A 13 28.59 30.39 -4.92
CA THR A 13 28.07 31.05 -6.15
C THR A 13 26.56 31.14 -6.11
N TYR A 14 25.86 30.07 -5.74
CA TYR A 14 24.40 30.06 -5.65
C TYR A 14 23.87 31.05 -4.61
N VAL A 15 24.47 31.12 -3.43
CA VAL A 15 24.05 32.04 -2.37
C VAL A 15 24.25 33.49 -2.78
N ARG A 16 25.37 33.80 -3.44
CA ARG A 16 25.66 35.14 -3.97
C ARG A 16 24.73 35.51 -5.13
N GLU A 17 24.40 34.57 -6.00
CA GLU A 17 23.44 34.81 -7.07
C GLU A 17 22.04 35.02 -6.51
N LYS A 18 21.64 34.25 -5.51
CA LYS A 18 20.39 34.43 -4.76
C LYS A 18 20.31 35.82 -4.12
N SER A 19 21.34 36.27 -3.40
CA SER A 19 21.33 37.59 -2.76
C SER A 19 21.20 38.71 -3.79
N LYS A 20 21.95 38.61 -4.89
CA LYS A 20 21.86 39.54 -6.02
C LYS A 20 20.46 39.56 -6.66
N LEU A 21 19.79 38.41 -6.74
CA LEU A 21 18.44 38.29 -7.29
C LEU A 21 17.34 38.77 -6.33
N LEU A 22 17.60 38.78 -5.03
CA LEU A 22 16.70 39.32 -3.99
C LEU A 22 16.82 40.84 -3.86
N GLU A 23 18.03 41.37 -4.02
CA GLU A 23 18.33 42.81 -3.93
C GLU A 23 17.98 43.58 -5.22
N SER A 24 17.73 42.89 -6.34
CA SER A 24 17.38 43.55 -7.60
C SER A 24 15.97 44.14 -7.55
N GLU A 25 15.85 45.47 -7.69
CA GLU A 25 14.60 46.22 -7.70
C GLU A 25 13.71 45.94 -8.93
N GLU A 26 14.32 45.65 -10.09
CA GLU A 26 13.60 45.33 -11.32
C GLU A 26 13.16 43.86 -11.35
N GLU A 27 11.86 43.65 -11.61
CA GLU A 27 11.32 42.34 -11.98
C GLU A 27 11.96 41.88 -13.29
N ARG A 28 12.69 40.75 -13.25
CA ARG A 28 13.27 40.16 -14.46
C ARG A 28 12.15 39.61 -15.34
N ARG A 29 11.58 40.45 -16.20
CA ARG A 29 10.69 40.04 -17.28
C ARG A 29 11.51 39.25 -18.29
N ARG A 30 11.41 37.92 -18.21
CA ARG A 30 12.01 37.06 -19.22
C ARG A 30 11.17 37.20 -20.48
N VAL A 31 11.82 37.55 -21.58
CA VAL A 31 11.21 37.40 -22.90
C VAL A 31 10.91 35.91 -23.05
N HIS A 32 9.66 35.56 -23.36
CA HIS A 32 9.28 34.17 -23.56
C HIS A 32 9.98 33.67 -24.83
N MET A 33 11.16 33.08 -24.66
CA MET A 33 11.93 32.49 -25.74
C MET A 33 11.32 31.12 -26.01
N GLY A 34 10.36 31.06 -26.93
CA GLY A 34 9.69 29.84 -27.34
C GLY A 34 9.70 29.68 -28.86
N GLN A 35 9.43 28.46 -29.32
CA GLN A 35 9.12 28.21 -30.72
C GLN A 35 7.62 28.41 -30.96
N PRO A 36 7.17 28.72 -32.19
CA PRO A 36 5.75 28.79 -32.48
C PRO A 36 5.09 27.45 -32.14
N PHE A 37 3.89 27.52 -31.57
CA PHE A 37 3.11 26.33 -31.19
C PHE A 37 3.01 25.32 -32.35
N TRP A 38 2.75 25.83 -33.56
CA TRP A 38 2.73 25.03 -34.77
C TRP A 38 3.92 25.35 -35.69
N PRO A 39 4.58 24.35 -36.28
CA PRO A 39 4.36 22.91 -36.10
C PRO A 39 5.14 22.32 -34.92
N THR A 40 6.10 23.07 -34.36
CA THR A 40 7.20 22.45 -33.62
C THR A 40 6.80 21.93 -32.25
N GLU A 41 6.11 22.73 -31.45
CA GLU A 41 5.63 22.31 -30.12
C GLU A 41 4.54 21.24 -30.26
N ALA A 42 3.59 21.42 -31.20
CA ALA A 42 2.53 20.46 -31.48
C ALA A 42 3.07 19.08 -31.91
N LEU A 43 4.11 19.05 -32.76
CA LEU A 43 4.76 17.80 -33.17
C LEU A 43 5.48 17.14 -31.99
N ARG A 44 6.24 17.92 -31.20
CA ARG A 44 6.94 17.40 -30.02
C ARG A 44 5.96 16.78 -29.02
N ASP A 45 4.88 17.49 -28.70
CA ASP A 45 3.92 17.04 -27.71
C ASP A 45 3.10 15.84 -28.21
N SER A 46 2.85 15.76 -29.53
CA SER A 46 2.24 14.57 -30.15
C SER A 46 3.12 13.33 -30.05
N ILE A 47 4.44 13.48 -30.23
CA ILE A 47 5.41 12.38 -30.08
C ILE A 47 5.46 11.93 -28.61
N ILE A 48 5.51 12.87 -27.67
CA ILE A 48 5.51 12.56 -26.24
C ILE A 48 4.20 11.83 -25.86
N PHE A 49 3.05 12.32 -26.33
CA PHE A 49 1.77 11.69 -26.09
C PHE A 49 1.70 10.27 -26.66
N ALA A 50 2.15 10.06 -27.90
CA ALA A 50 2.20 8.73 -28.51
C ALA A 50 3.12 7.79 -27.73
N ALA A 51 4.26 8.28 -27.22
CA ALA A 51 5.15 7.50 -26.37
C ALA A 51 4.50 7.14 -25.03
N MET A 52 3.79 8.07 -24.37
CA MET A 52 3.04 7.80 -23.15
C MET A 52 1.94 6.74 -23.38
N MET A 53 1.19 6.85 -24.48
CA MET A 53 0.16 5.87 -24.85
C MET A 53 0.75 4.48 -25.11
N MET A 54 1.92 4.41 -25.77
CA MET A 54 2.62 3.15 -26.01
C MET A 54 3.02 2.48 -24.69
N VAL A 55 3.57 3.25 -23.74
CA VAL A 55 3.96 2.73 -22.42
C VAL A 55 2.74 2.26 -21.63
N LEU A 56 1.64 3.03 -21.63
CA LEU A 56 0.40 2.64 -20.95
C LEU A 56 -0.20 1.37 -21.56
N ALA A 57 -0.28 1.29 -22.89
CA ALA A 57 -0.78 0.09 -23.57
C ALA A 57 0.11 -1.14 -23.30
N PHE A 58 1.43 -0.95 -23.24
CA PHE A 58 2.36 -2.01 -22.87
C PHE A 58 2.14 -2.50 -21.43
N TYR A 59 1.93 -1.58 -20.47
CA TYR A 59 1.62 -1.97 -19.08
C TYR A 59 0.25 -2.68 -18.96
N CYS A 60 -0.78 -2.20 -19.67
CA CYS A 60 -2.09 -2.87 -19.68
C CYS A 60 -2.00 -4.29 -20.28
N TRP A 61 -1.08 -4.52 -21.21
CA TRP A 61 -0.82 -5.84 -21.77
C TRP A 61 0.00 -6.71 -20.81
N LEU A 62 1.00 -6.13 -20.15
CA LEU A 62 1.91 -6.87 -19.27
C LEU A 62 1.26 -7.28 -17.93
N ILE A 63 0.47 -6.39 -17.34
CA ILE A 63 -0.19 -6.57 -16.04
C ILE A 63 -1.61 -6.02 -16.16
N PRO A 64 -2.53 -6.73 -16.85
CA PRO A 64 -3.93 -6.34 -16.88
C PRO A 64 -4.49 -6.27 -15.44
N PRO A 65 -5.36 -5.30 -15.14
CA PRO A 65 -5.97 -5.20 -13.82
C PRO A 65 -6.76 -6.49 -13.52
N PRO A 66 -6.60 -7.08 -12.33
CA PRO A 66 -7.34 -8.27 -11.96
C PRO A 66 -8.84 -7.94 -11.92
N LEU A 67 -9.65 -8.83 -12.52
CA LEU A 67 -11.10 -8.80 -12.33
C LEU A 67 -11.39 -9.42 -10.96
N HIS A 68 -11.70 -8.57 -9.98
CA HIS A 68 -12.14 -9.04 -8.68
C HIS A 68 -13.54 -9.68 -8.75
N SER A 69 -13.83 -10.59 -7.82
CA SER A 69 -15.18 -11.10 -7.62
C SER A 69 -16.16 -9.97 -7.26
N ALA A 70 -17.46 -10.25 -7.39
CA ALA A 70 -18.48 -9.31 -6.95
C ALA A 70 -18.28 -8.95 -5.47
N ALA A 71 -18.61 -7.70 -5.11
CA ALA A 71 -18.49 -7.23 -3.74
C ALA A 71 -19.43 -8.01 -2.82
N ASP A 72 -18.88 -8.56 -1.74
CA ASP A 72 -19.62 -9.29 -0.71
C ASP A 72 -19.60 -8.50 0.61
N PRO A 73 -20.75 -8.10 1.16
CA PRO A 73 -20.81 -7.39 2.44
C PRO A 73 -20.52 -8.27 3.67
N PHE A 74 -20.50 -9.60 3.54
CA PHE A 74 -20.26 -10.54 4.64
C PHE A 74 -18.83 -11.11 4.67
N ALA A 75 -18.08 -10.92 3.58
CA ALA A 75 -16.68 -11.33 3.48
C ALA A 75 -15.77 -10.11 3.32
N GLN A 76 -14.96 -9.84 4.34
CA GLN A 76 -13.86 -8.90 4.21
C GLN A 76 -12.71 -9.60 3.48
N ALA A 77 -12.37 -9.14 2.27
CA ALA A 77 -11.16 -9.61 1.61
C ALA A 77 -9.97 -9.38 2.57
N GLY A 78 -9.13 -10.40 2.77
CA GLY A 78 -8.11 -10.38 3.82
C GLY A 78 -7.23 -9.11 3.82
N PHE A 79 -7.02 -8.51 2.64
CA PHE A 79 -6.20 -7.32 2.45
C PHE A 79 -6.88 -6.30 1.53
N VAL A 80 -7.78 -5.47 2.06
CA VAL A 80 -8.37 -4.34 1.32
C VAL A 80 -7.50 -3.10 1.46
N PHE A 81 -6.84 -2.72 0.36
CA PHE A 81 -6.04 -1.50 0.28
C PHE A 81 -6.56 -0.61 -0.84
N PRO A 82 -6.52 0.71 -0.67
CA PRO A 82 -6.83 1.62 -1.76
C PRO A 82 -5.67 1.71 -2.75
N ASP A 83 -5.93 2.29 -3.92
CA ASP A 83 -4.92 2.52 -4.93
C ASP A 83 -3.71 3.31 -4.42
N TRP A 84 -2.56 3.11 -5.07
CA TRP A 84 -1.26 3.68 -4.68
C TRP A 84 -1.27 5.20 -4.45
N TYR A 85 -2.10 5.96 -5.19
CA TYR A 85 -2.19 7.41 -5.07
C TYR A 85 -3.03 7.88 -3.87
N VAL A 86 -3.72 6.97 -3.18
CA VAL A 86 -4.53 7.20 -1.98
C VAL A 86 -3.90 6.55 -0.73
N LEU A 87 -2.81 5.79 -0.88
CA LEU A 87 -2.12 5.15 0.23
C LEU A 87 -1.69 6.13 1.33
N PHE A 88 -1.38 7.39 0.97
CA PHE A 88 -0.98 8.38 1.96
C PHE A 88 -2.14 8.74 2.91
N SER A 89 -3.37 8.86 2.39
CA SER A 89 -4.55 9.15 3.21
C SER A 89 -4.97 7.95 4.03
N TYR A 90 -4.83 6.74 3.48
CA TYR A 90 -5.03 5.52 4.25
C TYR A 90 -4.02 5.37 5.39
N GLY A 91 -2.76 5.76 5.17
CA GLY A 91 -1.75 5.81 6.21
C GLY A 91 -2.09 6.75 7.36
N TYR A 92 -2.76 7.87 7.09
CA TYR A 92 -3.28 8.75 8.14
C TYR A 92 -4.45 8.15 8.91
N LEU A 93 -5.29 7.34 8.26
CA LEU A 93 -6.39 6.63 8.93
C LEU A 93 -5.84 5.61 9.92
N ARG A 94 -4.86 4.80 9.50
CA ARG A 94 -4.12 3.89 10.38
C ARG A 94 -3.41 4.65 11.50
N TRP A 95 -2.74 5.76 11.17
CA TRP A 95 -2.09 6.58 12.20
C TRP A 95 -3.10 7.18 13.20
N GLY A 96 -4.33 7.42 12.77
CA GLY A 96 -5.44 7.90 13.60
C GLY A 96 -5.89 6.90 14.68
N GLU A 97 -5.64 5.60 14.52
CA GLU A 97 -5.95 4.56 15.52
C GLU A 97 -5.13 4.75 16.81
N TYR A 98 -3.93 5.34 16.70
CA TYR A 98 -3.07 5.63 17.84
C TYR A 98 -3.36 6.96 18.52
N LEU A 99 -4.25 7.77 17.96
CA LEU A 99 -4.62 9.05 18.55
C LEU A 99 -5.79 8.86 19.54
N PRO A 100 -5.91 9.73 20.57
CA PRO A 100 -6.97 9.60 21.55
C PRO A 100 -8.36 9.56 20.90
N GLN A 101 -9.13 8.54 21.26
CA GLN A 101 -10.49 8.35 20.78
C GLN A 101 -11.48 8.79 21.87
N PHE A 102 -12.44 9.64 21.49
CA PHE A 102 -13.42 10.15 22.45
C PHE A 102 -14.73 10.53 21.75
N VAL A 103 -15.81 10.58 22.53
CA VAL A 103 -17.14 10.92 22.03
C VAL A 103 -17.49 12.33 22.50
N ILE A 104 -17.78 13.22 21.56
CA ILE A 104 -18.18 14.59 21.87
C ILE A 104 -19.70 14.70 21.77
N PRO A 105 -20.40 15.20 22.80
CA PRO A 105 -21.81 15.56 22.69
C PRO A 105 -21.99 16.66 21.63
N ALA A 106 -22.72 16.34 20.55
CA ALA A 106 -22.81 17.21 19.38
C ALA A 106 -23.82 18.37 19.55
N GLY A 107 -24.65 18.33 20.60
CA GLY A 107 -25.60 19.39 20.94
C GLY A 107 -26.55 19.73 19.78
N PRO A 108 -26.85 21.02 19.53
CA PRO A 108 -27.75 21.46 18.45
C PRO A 108 -27.27 21.07 17.03
N ILE A 109 -25.96 20.94 16.84
CA ILE A 109 -25.36 20.54 15.55
C ILE A 109 -25.64 19.06 15.27
N GLY A 110 -25.60 18.23 16.31
CA GLY A 110 -25.96 16.82 16.22
C GLY A 110 -27.41 16.57 15.82
N ALA A 111 -28.34 17.38 16.36
CA ALA A 111 -29.75 17.33 15.98
C ALA A 111 -29.99 17.71 14.49
N PHE A 112 -29.11 18.54 13.91
CA PHE A 112 -29.16 18.88 12.49
C PHE A 112 -28.59 17.78 11.58
N LEU A 113 -27.52 17.10 12.02
CA LEU A 113 -26.83 16.04 11.26
C LEU A 113 -27.41 14.63 11.50
N GLY A 114 -28.44 14.50 12.36
CA GLY A 114 -29.07 13.22 12.68
C GLY A 114 -28.25 12.31 13.61
N SER A 115 -27.18 12.81 14.24
CA SER A 115 -26.39 12.06 15.22
C SER A 115 -26.29 12.82 16.55
N PRO A 116 -26.63 12.21 17.71
CA PRO A 116 -26.56 12.89 19.01
C PRO A 116 -25.11 13.14 19.48
N VAL A 117 -24.16 12.46 18.85
CA VAL A 117 -22.73 12.48 19.20
C VAL A 117 -21.86 12.59 17.95
N ILE A 118 -20.69 13.21 18.11
CA ILE A 118 -19.58 13.15 17.16
C ILE A 118 -18.57 12.15 17.72
N SER A 119 -18.39 11.03 17.02
CA SER A 119 -17.34 10.07 17.32
C SER A 119 -16.01 10.59 16.81
N TRP A 120 -15.14 11.00 17.73
CA TRP A 120 -13.76 11.36 17.43
C TRP A 120 -12.91 10.09 17.42
N ASN A 121 -13.03 9.31 16.36
CA ASN A 121 -12.40 8.01 16.17
C ASN A 121 -11.26 8.09 15.12
N ALA A 122 -10.65 6.94 14.80
CA ALA A 122 -9.60 6.85 13.79
C ALA A 122 -10.01 7.44 12.43
N ALA A 123 -11.26 7.21 12.00
CA ALA A 123 -11.78 7.78 10.76
C ALA A 123 -11.81 9.31 10.77
N TRP A 124 -12.21 9.93 11.89
CA TRP A 124 -12.16 11.38 12.04
C TRP A 124 -10.72 11.90 11.96
N TRP A 125 -9.79 11.27 12.70
CA TRP A 125 -8.38 11.63 12.69
C TRP A 125 -7.75 11.49 11.31
N GLY A 126 -7.99 10.37 10.62
CA GLY A 126 -7.50 10.12 9.28
C GLY A 126 -7.99 11.17 8.28
N ALA A 127 -9.28 11.49 8.30
CA ALA A 127 -9.86 12.53 7.45
C ALA A 127 -9.26 13.91 7.74
N PHE A 128 -9.15 14.29 9.01
CA PHE A 128 -8.57 15.57 9.41
C PHE A 128 -7.09 15.69 9.02
N LEU A 129 -6.30 14.65 9.30
CA LEU A 129 -4.86 14.65 9.04
C LEU A 129 -4.53 14.62 7.55
N THR A 130 -5.32 13.92 6.75
CA THR A 130 -5.23 13.94 5.28
C THR A 130 -5.37 15.35 4.72
N GLY A 131 -6.15 16.21 5.38
CA GLY A 131 -6.31 17.61 5.02
C GLY A 131 -5.02 18.43 5.09
N PHE A 132 -4.03 18.06 5.91
CA PHE A 132 -2.80 18.85 6.05
C PHE A 132 -1.91 18.81 4.81
N PRO A 133 -1.53 17.64 4.26
CA PRO A 133 -0.74 17.63 3.03
C PRO A 133 -1.43 18.31 1.85
N VAL A 134 -2.75 18.11 1.72
CA VAL A 134 -3.54 18.73 0.65
C VAL A 134 -3.63 20.24 0.86
N GLY A 135 -3.89 20.68 2.10
CA GLY A 135 -3.94 22.10 2.47
C GLY A 135 -2.60 22.80 2.25
N ILE A 136 -1.48 22.18 2.63
CA ILE A 136 -0.14 22.74 2.41
C ILE A 136 0.13 22.96 0.91
N LEU A 137 -0.37 22.10 0.02
CA LEU A 137 -0.23 22.28 -1.44
C LEU A 137 -1.08 23.42 -1.99
N THR A 138 -2.19 23.78 -1.34
CA THR A 138 -3.05 24.90 -1.79
C THR A 138 -2.59 26.24 -1.26
N LEU A 139 -1.72 26.28 -0.24
CA LEU A 139 -1.19 27.52 0.34
C LEU A 139 -0.29 28.38 -0.58
N PRO A 140 0.60 27.84 -1.45
CA PRO A 140 1.61 28.65 -2.14
C PRO A 140 1.07 29.87 -2.91
N PRO A 141 -0.07 29.78 -3.63
CA PRO A 141 -0.67 30.96 -4.28
C PRO A 141 -1.08 32.08 -3.31
N PHE A 142 -1.38 31.77 -2.05
CA PHE A 142 -1.87 32.73 -1.05
C PHE A 142 -0.76 33.32 -0.16
N LEU A 143 0.44 32.72 -0.16
CA LEU A 143 1.56 33.17 0.67
C LEU A 143 2.26 34.43 0.12
N GLY A 144 1.88 34.89 -1.08
CA GLY A 144 2.46 36.06 -1.73
C GLY A 144 3.95 35.89 -2.02
N GLY A 145 4.60 36.97 -2.47
CA GLY A 145 6.03 36.98 -2.80
C GLY A 145 6.32 36.80 -4.29
N ARG A 146 7.60 36.91 -4.63
CA ARG A 146 8.05 36.86 -6.03
C ARG A 146 8.13 35.41 -6.51
N GLU A 147 7.74 35.17 -7.75
CA GLU A 147 7.97 33.90 -8.43
C GLU A 147 9.48 33.58 -8.42
N LYS A 148 9.82 32.41 -7.90
CA LYS A 148 11.19 31.91 -7.82
C LYS A 148 11.20 30.48 -8.31
N ARG A 149 12.28 30.08 -8.97
CA ARG A 149 12.53 28.65 -9.21
C ARG A 149 12.84 27.97 -7.87
N GLY A 150 12.53 26.68 -7.74
CA GLY A 150 12.93 25.91 -6.55
C GLY A 150 14.43 26.00 -6.27
N VAL A 151 15.25 26.09 -7.32
CA VAL A 151 16.72 26.27 -7.19
C VAL A 151 17.11 27.65 -6.63
N GLU A 152 16.28 28.67 -6.81
CA GLU A 152 16.52 30.04 -6.33
C GLU A 152 16.05 30.22 -4.87
N ASP A 153 15.16 29.35 -4.38
CA ASP A 153 14.69 29.35 -2.99
C ASP A 153 14.92 27.99 -2.29
N PRO A 154 16.11 27.76 -1.71
CA PRO A 154 16.47 26.48 -1.10
C PRO A 154 15.57 26.11 0.07
N TRP A 155 14.94 27.07 0.76
CA TRP A 155 14.01 26.77 1.85
C TRP A 155 12.73 26.14 1.32
N PHE A 156 12.13 26.73 0.29
CA PHE A 156 10.94 26.17 -0.36
C PHE A 156 11.24 24.83 -1.06
N ALA A 157 12.41 24.69 -1.69
CA ALA A 157 12.82 23.41 -2.27
C ALA A 157 13.00 22.31 -1.21
N THR A 158 13.61 22.65 -0.06
CA THR A 158 13.77 21.70 1.06
C THR A 158 12.42 21.34 1.64
N ALA A 159 11.51 22.31 1.84
CA ALA A 159 10.16 22.05 2.31
C ALA A 159 9.37 21.12 1.37
N GLY A 160 9.50 21.32 0.05
CA GLY A 160 8.91 20.43 -0.95
C GLY A 160 9.50 19.01 -0.91
N ALA A 161 10.81 18.87 -0.71
CA ALA A 161 11.44 17.56 -0.56
C ALA A 161 11.01 16.84 0.73
N VAL A 162 10.91 17.56 1.85
CA VAL A 162 10.38 17.02 3.12
C VAL A 162 8.93 16.60 2.96
N TYR A 163 8.13 17.39 2.26
CA TYR A 163 6.75 17.05 1.93
C TYR A 163 6.65 15.74 1.14
N LEU A 164 7.44 15.61 0.06
CA LEU A 164 7.46 14.39 -0.75
C LEU A 164 7.93 13.17 0.05
N ALA A 165 8.97 13.34 0.86
CA ALA A 165 9.44 12.30 1.76
C ALA A 165 8.31 11.87 2.71
N HIS A 166 7.64 12.82 3.36
CA HIS A 166 6.54 12.55 4.29
C HIS A 166 5.39 11.79 3.62
N VAL A 167 4.91 12.24 2.46
CA VAL A 167 3.87 11.55 1.68
C VAL A 167 4.31 10.14 1.31
N TRP A 168 5.56 9.95 0.92
CA TRP A 168 6.10 8.64 0.61
C TRP A 168 6.16 7.73 1.86
N PHE A 169 6.66 8.23 2.99
CA PHE A 169 6.75 7.48 4.24
C PHE A 169 5.40 7.04 4.76
N ILE A 170 4.40 7.94 4.79
CA ILE A 170 3.05 7.59 5.28
C ILE A 170 2.32 6.64 4.32
N SER A 171 2.60 6.69 3.02
CA SER A 171 2.13 5.67 2.05
C SER A 171 2.79 4.32 2.25
N VAL A 172 4.09 4.25 2.50
CA VAL A 172 4.78 2.97 2.76
C VAL A 172 4.33 2.39 4.09
N PHE A 173 4.15 3.23 5.11
CA PHE A 173 3.58 2.83 6.41
C PHE A 173 2.21 2.14 6.24
N SER A 174 1.39 2.60 5.30
CA SER A 174 0.05 2.05 5.09
C SER A 174 0.02 0.68 4.42
N ILE A 175 1.14 0.23 3.84
CA ILE A 175 1.32 -1.09 3.22
C ILE A 175 2.40 -1.93 3.91
N ASN A 176 2.75 -1.60 5.16
CA ASN A 176 3.81 -2.28 5.91
C ASN A 176 3.63 -3.81 6.00
N ILE A 177 2.39 -4.32 6.06
CA ILE A 177 2.10 -5.76 6.06
C ILE A 177 2.51 -6.46 4.75
N PHE A 178 2.42 -5.77 3.62
CA PHE A 178 2.94 -6.31 2.36
C PHE A 178 4.46 -6.43 2.39
N LEU A 179 5.17 -5.48 3.03
CA LEU A 179 6.61 -5.62 3.17
C LEU A 179 6.97 -6.86 3.96
N GLU A 180 6.19 -7.24 4.98
CA GLU A 180 6.39 -8.49 5.70
C GLU A 180 6.04 -9.74 4.86
N LEU A 181 4.91 -9.72 4.14
CA LEU A 181 4.52 -10.81 3.26
C LEU A 181 5.53 -11.04 2.12
N TYR A 182 6.02 -9.97 1.51
CA TYR A 182 7.02 -10.01 0.43
C TYR A 182 8.47 -10.12 0.93
N ALA A 183 8.74 -9.96 2.23
CA ALA A 183 10.06 -10.17 2.84
C ALA A 183 10.40 -11.64 3.10
N LYS A 184 9.43 -12.56 2.96
CA LYS A 184 9.69 -13.98 3.19
C LYS A 184 10.43 -14.55 1.98
N ASP A 185 11.64 -15.06 2.22
CA ASP A 185 12.42 -15.80 1.23
C ASP A 185 11.76 -17.16 0.99
N ARG A 186 10.82 -17.21 0.04
CA ARG A 186 10.07 -18.42 -0.28
C ARG A 186 10.68 -19.08 -1.51
N SER A 187 11.07 -20.35 -1.36
CA SER A 187 11.50 -21.19 -2.48
C SER A 187 10.35 -21.93 -3.17
N ASP A 188 9.14 -21.83 -2.60
CA ASP A 188 7.93 -22.57 -2.93
C ASP A 188 6.82 -21.64 -3.48
N PHE A 189 7.19 -20.49 -4.03
CA PHE A 189 6.20 -19.52 -4.52
C PHE A 189 5.78 -19.87 -5.95
N CYS A 190 4.56 -20.39 -6.09
CA CYS A 190 3.93 -20.64 -7.37
C CYS A 190 2.77 -19.67 -7.59
N TRP A 191 2.46 -19.36 -8.85
CA TRP A 191 1.32 -18.54 -9.23
C TRP A 191 0.91 -18.83 -10.68
N ALA A 192 -0.37 -18.63 -11.00
CA ALA A 192 -0.81 -18.55 -12.39
C ALA A 192 -0.65 -17.11 -12.88
N ASN A 193 0.05 -16.91 -13.97
CA ASN A 193 0.22 -15.57 -14.54
C ASN A 193 -1.04 -15.13 -15.32
N THR A 194 -1.02 -13.90 -15.84
CA THR A 194 -2.16 -13.31 -16.57
C THR A 194 -2.50 -14.00 -17.89
N HIS A 195 -1.70 -14.98 -18.29
CA HIS A 195 -1.94 -15.86 -19.43
C HIS A 195 -2.29 -17.29 -19.01
N HIS A 196 -2.65 -17.50 -17.74
CA HIS A 196 -2.97 -18.81 -17.17
C HIS A 196 -1.84 -19.85 -17.32
N ILE A 197 -0.60 -19.38 -17.48
CA ILE A 197 0.57 -20.25 -17.46
C ILE A 197 1.03 -20.37 -16.01
N PHE A 198 1.39 -21.59 -15.63
CA PHE A 198 1.80 -21.93 -14.28
C PHE A 198 3.29 -21.64 -14.09
N ASP A 199 3.63 -20.68 -13.23
CA ASP A 199 5.02 -20.31 -12.95
C ASP A 199 5.35 -20.55 -11.47
N CYS A 200 6.43 -21.28 -11.20
CA CYS A 200 6.97 -21.47 -9.85
C CYS A 200 8.39 -20.92 -9.75
N GLY A 201 8.66 -20.25 -8.64
CA GLY A 201 9.99 -19.72 -8.43
C GLY A 201 10.29 -19.34 -6.99
N ARG A 202 11.52 -18.85 -6.84
CA ARG A 202 11.94 -18.25 -5.59
C ARG A 202 11.48 -16.80 -5.53
N GLN A 203 10.64 -16.50 -4.56
CA GLN A 203 10.35 -15.12 -4.17
C GLN A 203 11.49 -14.63 -3.27
N ALA A 204 12.50 -14.01 -3.90
CA ALA A 204 13.62 -13.45 -3.15
C ALA A 204 13.18 -12.18 -2.40
N PRO A 205 13.64 -11.97 -1.14
CA PRO A 205 13.13 -10.92 -0.25
C PRO A 205 13.68 -9.51 -0.56
N TRP A 206 14.42 -9.37 -1.66
CA TRP A 206 15.17 -8.15 -1.99
C TRP A 206 14.26 -6.93 -2.13
N THR A 207 13.01 -7.10 -2.55
CA THR A 207 12.04 -6.00 -2.64
C THR A 207 11.81 -5.41 -1.26
N ALA A 208 11.46 -6.23 -0.28
CA ALA A 208 11.27 -5.77 1.09
C ALA A 208 12.55 -5.20 1.71
N GLU A 209 13.71 -5.82 1.46
CA GLU A 209 15.00 -5.28 1.90
C GLU A 209 15.25 -3.86 1.37
N VAL A 210 15.00 -3.63 0.07
CA VAL A 210 15.15 -2.29 -0.53
C VAL A 210 14.15 -1.31 0.07
N PHE A 211 12.89 -1.70 0.21
CA PHE A 211 11.85 -0.86 0.79
C PHE A 211 12.11 -0.51 2.26
N ASN A 212 12.73 -1.40 3.04
CA ASN A 212 13.13 -1.17 4.43
C ASN A 212 14.46 -0.40 4.54
N ALA A 213 15.37 -0.55 3.57
CA ALA A 213 16.64 0.14 3.53
C ALA A 213 16.51 1.64 3.19
N ILE A 214 15.61 2.03 2.28
CA ILE A 214 15.36 3.44 1.95
C ILE A 214 15.00 4.29 3.19
N PRO A 215 13.96 3.96 3.98
CA PRO A 215 13.55 4.75 5.12
C PRO A 215 14.63 4.72 6.22
N TRP A 216 15.31 3.59 6.39
CA TRP A 216 16.44 3.44 7.30
C TRP A 216 17.61 4.38 6.96
N ILE A 217 18.02 4.43 5.69
CA ILE A 217 19.07 5.34 5.20
C ILE A 217 18.64 6.80 5.38
N LEU A 218 17.39 7.14 5.07
CA LEU A 218 16.86 8.48 5.25
C LEU A 218 16.84 8.90 6.72
N THR A 219 16.50 7.99 7.65
CA THR A 219 16.60 8.23 9.10
C THR A 219 18.04 8.48 9.53
N ALA A 220 19.01 7.73 8.98
CA ALA A 220 20.43 7.98 9.24
C ALA A 220 20.86 9.38 8.77
N ILE A 221 20.45 9.78 7.56
CA ILE A 221 20.71 11.12 7.00
C ILE A 221 20.05 12.19 7.87
N PHE A 222 18.83 11.96 8.32
CA PHE A 222 18.10 12.88 9.18
C PHE A 222 18.78 13.06 10.54
N ILE A 223 19.14 11.97 11.21
CA ILE A 223 19.88 11.99 12.48
C ILE A 223 21.22 12.70 12.30
N PHE A 224 21.97 12.37 11.24
CA PHE A 224 23.21 13.08 10.90
C PHE A 224 22.98 14.58 10.77
N THR A 225 21.94 14.98 10.05
CA THR A 225 21.58 16.38 9.81
C THR A 225 21.27 17.08 11.13
N LEU A 226 20.43 16.50 11.98
CA LEU A 226 20.10 17.04 13.30
C LEU A 226 21.32 17.17 14.19
N LEU A 227 22.16 16.13 14.27
CA LEU A 227 23.37 16.14 15.09
C LEU A 227 24.37 17.18 14.58
N TYR A 228 24.64 17.20 13.28
CA TYR A 228 25.60 18.10 12.68
C TYR A 228 25.18 19.55 12.85
N PHE A 229 23.95 19.90 12.47
CA PHE A 229 23.46 21.27 12.59
C PHE A 229 23.20 21.68 14.04
N GLY A 230 22.71 20.78 14.89
CA GLY A 230 22.50 21.05 16.31
C GLY A 230 23.80 21.31 17.06
N VAL A 231 24.81 20.43 16.89
CA VAL A 231 26.14 20.62 17.49
C VAL A 231 26.84 21.84 16.91
N ARG A 232 26.77 22.05 15.59
CA ARG A 232 27.36 23.23 14.96
C ARG A 232 26.71 24.52 15.45
N TRP A 233 25.38 24.56 15.56
CA TRP A 233 24.66 25.71 16.12
C TRP A 233 25.08 26.00 17.57
N PHE A 234 25.17 24.96 18.41
CA PHE A 234 25.64 25.10 19.78
C PHE A 234 27.08 25.64 19.85
N LEU A 235 27.99 25.12 19.03
CA LEU A 235 29.39 25.56 19.00
C LEU A 235 29.54 26.99 18.44
N LEU A 236 28.72 27.38 17.48
CA LEU A 236 28.68 28.77 16.98
C LEU A 236 28.23 29.74 18.07
N ASN A 237 27.21 29.39 18.85
CA ASN A 237 26.71 30.24 19.93
C ASN A 237 27.63 30.28 21.15
N SER A 238 28.36 29.19 21.43
CA SER A 238 29.23 29.10 22.60
C SER A 238 30.67 29.58 22.35
N ILE A 239 31.25 29.27 21.18
CA ILE A 239 32.67 29.48 20.87
C ILE A 239 32.88 30.55 19.76
N GLY A 240 31.82 30.88 19.01
CA GLY A 240 31.82 31.98 18.04
C GLY A 240 32.94 31.89 17.00
N ALA A 241 33.70 32.98 16.85
CA ALA A 241 34.76 33.13 15.84
C ALA A 241 35.94 32.15 15.99
N ARG A 242 36.06 31.41 17.11
CA ARG A 242 37.12 30.41 17.31
C ARG A 242 36.79 29.06 16.65
N LEU A 243 35.62 28.92 16.02
CA LEU A 243 35.24 27.71 15.28
C LEU A 243 36.07 27.57 14.00
N THR A 244 37.14 26.79 14.07
CA THR A 244 38.03 26.57 12.92
C THR A 244 37.42 25.56 11.93
N PRO A 245 37.82 25.59 10.64
CA PRO A 245 37.41 24.58 9.66
C PRO A 245 37.78 23.15 10.07
N ALA A 246 38.88 22.97 10.80
CA ALA A 246 39.30 21.67 11.33
C ALA A 246 38.31 21.13 12.37
N LEU A 247 37.84 21.97 13.29
CA LEU A 247 36.82 21.61 14.27
C LEU A 247 35.49 21.29 13.58
N GLY A 248 35.09 22.07 12.57
CA GLY A 248 33.90 21.78 11.76
C GLY A 248 33.94 20.42 11.07
N LYS A 249 35.12 20.02 10.56
CA LYS A 249 35.33 18.68 9.98
C LYS A 249 35.22 17.57 11.04
N GLN A 250 35.77 17.78 12.24
CA GLN A 250 35.64 16.83 13.33
C GLN A 250 34.19 16.65 13.78
N VAL A 251 33.42 17.75 13.86
CA VAL A 251 31.98 17.70 14.15
C VAL A 251 31.25 16.91 13.08
N ALA A 252 31.51 17.18 11.79
CA ALA A 252 30.87 16.42 10.70
C ALA A 252 31.18 14.92 10.78
N ILE A 253 32.45 14.53 10.98
CA ILE A 253 32.84 13.13 11.11
C ILE A 253 32.23 12.50 12.37
N GLY A 254 32.25 13.20 13.50
CA GLY A 254 31.66 12.74 14.76
C GLY A 254 30.16 12.51 14.64
N SER A 255 29.42 13.47 14.08
CA SER A 255 27.99 13.34 13.81
C SER A 255 27.69 12.18 12.85
N LEU A 256 28.53 11.98 11.83
CA LEU A 256 28.39 10.86 10.90
C LEU A 256 28.58 9.51 11.59
N VAL A 257 29.62 9.36 12.40
CA VAL A 257 29.88 8.12 13.14
C VAL A 257 28.73 7.81 14.10
N VAL A 258 28.23 8.80 14.84
CA VAL A 258 27.10 8.62 15.75
C VAL A 258 25.83 8.25 14.98
N ALA A 259 25.54 8.93 13.86
CA ALA A 259 24.38 8.61 13.03
C ALA A 259 24.44 7.18 12.47
N VAL A 260 25.61 6.74 12.00
CA VAL A 260 25.82 5.37 11.51
C VAL A 260 25.65 4.34 12.63
N LEU A 261 26.16 4.62 13.84
CA LEU A 261 25.99 3.72 14.98
C LEU A 261 24.52 3.58 15.41
N ILE A 262 23.79 4.70 15.47
CA ILE A 262 22.34 4.67 15.77
C ILE A 262 21.60 3.91 14.67
N SER A 263 21.91 4.20 13.40
CA SER A 263 21.33 3.51 12.24
C SER A 263 21.55 2.00 12.34
N ALA A 264 22.78 1.55 12.60
CA ALA A 264 23.09 0.13 12.74
C ALA A 264 22.29 -0.51 13.90
N ALA A 265 22.12 0.21 15.01
CA ALA A 265 21.34 -0.26 16.14
C ALA A 265 19.82 -0.30 15.88
N THR A 266 19.31 0.54 14.97
CA THR A 266 17.88 0.57 14.62
C THR A 266 17.52 -0.32 13.45
N TRP A 267 18.48 -0.93 12.73
CA TRP A 267 18.18 -1.84 11.61
C TRP A 267 17.19 -2.95 11.95
N PRO A 268 17.29 -3.66 13.09
CA PRO A 268 16.34 -4.71 13.45
C PRO A 268 14.88 -4.24 13.52
N ILE A 269 14.65 -2.95 13.84
CA ILE A 269 13.32 -2.35 13.89
C ILE A 269 12.72 -2.23 12.48
N TYR A 270 13.55 -1.86 11.50
CA TYR A 270 13.15 -1.74 10.09
C TYR A 270 13.04 -3.12 9.42
N GLU A 271 13.94 -4.04 9.75
CA GLU A 271 13.94 -5.41 9.21
C GLU A 271 12.73 -6.23 9.71
N GLY A 272 12.37 -6.11 10.98
CA GLY A 272 11.19 -6.76 11.57
C GLY A 272 9.86 -6.06 11.26
N GLY A 273 9.83 -5.11 10.32
CA GLY A 273 8.61 -4.45 9.84
C GLY A 273 7.82 -3.67 10.90
N PHE A 274 8.43 -3.34 12.05
CA PHE A 274 7.79 -2.77 13.26
C PHE A 274 6.80 -3.70 14.02
N TRP A 275 6.56 -4.93 13.55
CA TRP A 275 5.56 -5.86 14.11
C TRP A 275 6.03 -6.55 15.40
N ASP A 276 7.25 -7.10 15.42
CA ASP A 276 7.82 -7.85 16.56
C ASP A 276 8.07 -6.99 17.82
N TYR A 277 7.99 -5.66 17.71
CA TYR A 277 8.24 -4.75 18.82
C TYR A 277 7.02 -4.54 19.73
N GLY A 278 5.88 -5.21 19.46
CA GLY A 278 4.67 -5.14 20.28
C GLY A 278 4.19 -3.71 20.51
N GLY A 279 4.42 -2.85 19.52
CA GLY A 279 4.31 -1.41 19.64
C GLY A 279 3.48 -0.81 18.51
N LEU A 280 2.46 -0.04 18.90
CA LEU A 280 1.55 0.70 18.02
C LEU A 280 0.67 -0.20 17.14
N GLY A 281 -0.16 -1.05 17.76
CA GLY A 281 -1.33 -1.66 17.10
C GLY A 281 -1.03 -2.36 15.78
N ALA A 282 0.09 -3.08 15.69
CA ALA A 282 0.10 -4.32 14.94
C ALA A 282 -1.18 -5.10 15.30
N MET A 283 -1.85 -5.74 14.34
CA MET A 283 -3.09 -6.53 14.50
C MET A 283 -2.92 -7.62 15.59
N ASP A 284 -2.91 -7.20 16.86
CA ASP A 284 -2.57 -8.00 18.03
C ASP A 284 -3.82 -8.66 18.62
N GLU A 285 -5.02 -8.20 18.22
CA GLU A 285 -6.28 -8.79 18.62
C GLU A 285 -6.61 -9.96 17.67
N VAL A 286 -6.45 -11.18 18.17
CA VAL A 286 -6.78 -12.44 17.47
C VAL A 286 -8.20 -12.39 16.87
N GLU A 287 -9.12 -11.66 17.49
CA GLU A 287 -10.50 -11.48 17.02
C GLU A 287 -10.58 -10.75 15.68
N GLU A 288 -9.76 -9.71 15.43
CA GLU A 288 -9.72 -9.03 14.11
C GLU A 288 -9.09 -9.91 13.02
N LEU A 289 -8.17 -10.81 13.40
CA LEU A 289 -7.60 -11.80 12.49
C LEU A 289 -8.57 -12.96 12.20
N GLU A 290 -9.53 -13.24 13.09
CA GLU A 290 -10.63 -14.20 12.85
C GLU A 290 -11.64 -13.68 11.82
N ASP A 291 -11.78 -12.37 11.66
CA ASP A 291 -12.65 -11.74 10.65
C ASP A 291 -12.04 -11.77 9.23
N MET A 292 -10.75 -12.06 9.10
CA MET A 292 -10.13 -12.32 7.80
C MET A 292 -10.57 -13.68 7.26
N ARG A 293 -11.57 -13.66 6.38
CA ARG A 293 -12.18 -14.86 5.75
C ARG A 293 -11.85 -14.96 4.27
N GLY A 294 -10.66 -14.50 3.87
CA GLY A 294 -10.18 -14.72 2.52
C GLY A 294 -10.06 -16.22 2.24
N GLN A 295 -10.08 -16.59 0.96
CA GLN A 295 -9.87 -17.98 0.57
C GLN A 295 -9.23 -18.07 -0.82
N PRO A 296 -8.31 -19.02 -1.02
CA PRO A 296 -7.82 -19.34 -2.35
C PRO A 296 -8.95 -19.97 -3.17
N SER A 297 -8.92 -19.68 -4.48
CA SER A 297 -9.81 -20.31 -5.44
C SER A 297 -9.08 -21.40 -6.23
N ASP A 298 -9.82 -22.41 -6.65
CA ASP A 298 -9.42 -23.31 -7.72
C ASP A 298 -9.05 -22.48 -8.95
N THR A 299 -7.92 -22.81 -9.57
CA THR A 299 -7.34 -21.98 -10.63
C THR A 299 -7.20 -22.80 -11.90
N LEU A 300 -7.76 -22.27 -12.99
CA LEU A 300 -7.55 -22.80 -14.34
C LEU A 300 -6.19 -22.37 -14.88
N VAL A 301 -5.41 -23.36 -15.31
CA VAL A 301 -4.11 -23.18 -15.95
C VAL A 301 -4.05 -23.98 -17.25
N TYR A 302 -3.23 -23.53 -18.19
CA TYR A 302 -2.98 -24.28 -19.41
C TYR A 302 -2.20 -25.56 -19.11
N TYR A 303 -2.73 -26.67 -19.61
CA TYR A 303 -2.12 -27.99 -19.51
C TYR A 303 -0.77 -28.01 -20.23
N GLU A 304 0.25 -28.63 -19.62
CA GLU A 304 1.62 -28.72 -20.15
C GLU A 304 2.33 -27.36 -20.35
N LYS A 305 1.85 -26.28 -19.70
CA LYS A 305 2.48 -24.97 -19.74
C LYS A 305 2.99 -24.56 -18.38
N GLY A 306 4.26 -24.14 -18.34
CA GLY A 306 4.89 -23.62 -17.14
C GLY A 306 6.39 -23.89 -17.10
N ASP A 307 7.10 -23.22 -16.19
CA ASP A 307 8.53 -23.47 -15.96
C ASP A 307 8.79 -24.69 -15.06
N ASP A 308 7.85 -25.02 -14.18
CA ASP A 308 7.93 -26.12 -13.21
C ASP A 308 6.86 -27.21 -13.42
N TRP A 309 6.34 -27.32 -14.64
CA TRP A 309 5.23 -28.23 -14.97
C TRP A 309 5.48 -29.70 -14.58
N ALA A 310 6.73 -30.17 -14.71
CA ALA A 310 7.08 -31.56 -14.42
C ALA A 310 6.79 -31.98 -12.95
N ASP A 311 6.82 -31.03 -12.02
CA ASP A 311 6.57 -31.30 -10.60
C ASP A 311 5.08 -31.11 -10.22
N TRP A 312 4.27 -30.61 -11.15
CA TRP A 312 2.87 -30.23 -10.93
C TRP A 312 1.87 -30.94 -11.85
N GLU A 313 2.35 -31.69 -12.84
CA GLU A 313 1.50 -32.44 -13.77
C GLU A 313 0.55 -33.41 -13.04
N ASP A 314 0.99 -34.01 -11.93
CA ASP A 314 0.21 -34.95 -11.12
C ASP A 314 -0.84 -34.27 -10.24
N ARG A 315 -0.73 -32.95 -10.04
CA ARG A 315 -1.63 -32.12 -9.24
C ARG A 315 -2.65 -31.37 -10.08
N CYS A 316 -2.48 -31.36 -11.40
CA CYS A 316 -3.44 -30.72 -12.30
C CYS A 316 -4.58 -31.67 -12.64
N LEU A 317 -5.78 -31.35 -12.16
CA LEU A 317 -6.98 -32.13 -12.41
C LEU A 317 -7.50 -31.84 -13.82
N THR A 318 -7.59 -32.87 -14.64
CA THR A 318 -8.15 -32.77 -15.99
C THR A 318 -9.66 -32.50 -15.95
N PHE A 319 -10.23 -32.05 -17.06
CA PHE A 319 -11.70 -31.88 -17.16
C PHE A 319 -12.47 -33.15 -16.82
N SER A 320 -11.99 -34.34 -17.22
CA SER A 320 -12.68 -35.59 -16.88
C SER A 320 -12.74 -35.88 -15.38
N ASP A 321 -11.72 -35.44 -14.64
CA ASP A 321 -11.63 -35.68 -13.19
C ASP A 321 -12.30 -34.59 -12.36
N SER A 322 -12.57 -33.43 -12.97
CA SER A 322 -12.99 -32.21 -12.26
C SER A 322 -14.15 -31.44 -12.91
N SER A 323 -14.82 -32.02 -13.91
CA SER A 323 -15.96 -31.40 -14.62
C SER A 323 -17.10 -30.88 -13.73
N ASN A 324 -17.18 -31.34 -12.48
CA ASN A 324 -18.15 -30.89 -11.49
C ASN A 324 -17.74 -29.59 -10.76
N LEU A 325 -16.51 -29.11 -10.94
CA LEU A 325 -16.03 -27.87 -10.31
C LEU A 325 -16.55 -26.64 -11.02
N GLY A 326 -17.01 -25.64 -10.26
CA GLY A 326 -17.57 -24.40 -10.79
C GLY A 326 -16.57 -23.56 -11.60
N VAL A 327 -15.27 -23.72 -11.36
CA VAL A 327 -14.20 -22.99 -12.06
C VAL A 327 -14.27 -23.16 -13.59
N TRP A 328 -14.73 -24.32 -14.06
CA TRP A 328 -14.89 -24.62 -15.49
C TRP A 328 -15.94 -23.74 -16.19
N SER A 329 -16.95 -23.25 -15.46
CA SER A 329 -17.96 -22.35 -16.04
C SER A 329 -17.42 -20.97 -16.40
N GLY A 330 -16.24 -20.62 -15.89
CA GLY A 330 -15.54 -19.38 -16.24
C GLY A 330 -14.75 -19.46 -17.55
N LEU A 331 -14.59 -20.65 -18.13
CA LEU A 331 -13.90 -20.85 -19.40
C LEU A 331 -14.81 -20.43 -20.57
N ASP A 332 -14.25 -19.70 -21.55
CA ASP A 332 -14.97 -19.31 -22.76
C ASP A 332 -15.35 -20.55 -23.59
N ASP A 333 -16.58 -20.60 -24.11
CA ASP A 333 -17.08 -21.69 -24.96
C ASP A 333 -16.22 -21.95 -26.21
N SER A 334 -15.38 -20.99 -26.61
CA SER A 334 -14.45 -21.10 -27.74
C SER A 334 -13.11 -21.79 -27.42
N GLU A 335 -12.77 -21.95 -26.14
CA GLU A 335 -11.56 -22.62 -25.69
C GLU A 335 -11.77 -24.15 -25.64
N ASP A 336 -10.72 -24.93 -25.96
CA ASP A 336 -10.78 -26.39 -25.84
C ASP A 336 -10.48 -26.80 -24.39
N VAL A 337 -11.46 -27.37 -23.70
CA VAL A 337 -11.31 -27.87 -22.32
C VAL A 337 -10.12 -28.82 -22.13
N GLY A 338 -9.66 -29.50 -23.19
CA GLY A 338 -8.50 -30.38 -23.15
C GLY A 338 -7.16 -29.65 -23.00
N ASP A 339 -7.12 -28.36 -23.35
CA ASP A 339 -5.92 -27.52 -23.21
C ASP A 339 -5.77 -26.97 -21.78
N TRP A 340 -6.72 -27.28 -20.89
CA TRP A 340 -6.80 -26.71 -19.55
C TRP A 340 -6.86 -27.80 -18.48
N CYS A 341 -6.45 -27.42 -17.28
CA CYS A 341 -6.62 -28.25 -16.09
C CYS A 341 -6.75 -27.34 -14.85
N VAL A 342 -7.27 -27.91 -13.76
CA VAL A 342 -7.50 -27.19 -12.50
C VAL A 342 -6.37 -27.51 -11.54
N ILE A 343 -5.74 -26.48 -10.99
CA ILE A 343 -4.90 -26.59 -9.79
C ILE A 343 -5.78 -26.29 -8.56
N PRO A 344 -6.03 -27.29 -7.70
CA PRO A 344 -6.86 -27.12 -6.50
C PRO A 344 -6.37 -26.03 -5.55
N ALA A 345 -7.32 -25.32 -4.92
CA ALA A 345 -7.13 -24.28 -3.91
C ALA A 345 -6.20 -24.68 -2.76
N VAL A 346 -6.18 -25.97 -2.41
CA VAL A 346 -5.33 -26.51 -1.34
C VAL A 346 -3.83 -26.27 -1.61
N TYR A 347 -3.40 -26.20 -2.87
CA TYR A 347 -2.02 -25.92 -3.22
C TYR A 347 -1.66 -24.43 -3.15
N TRP A 348 -2.66 -23.56 -3.20
CA TRP A 348 -2.53 -22.11 -3.02
C TRP A 348 -2.66 -21.68 -1.55
N SER A 349 -2.81 -22.65 -0.64
CA SER A 349 -3.18 -22.40 0.75
C SER A 349 -2.00 -21.88 1.59
N ALA A 350 -1.73 -20.58 1.50
CA ALA A 350 -0.93 -19.87 2.49
C ALA A 350 -1.85 -19.40 3.62
N TRP A 351 -2.06 -20.25 4.64
CA TRP A 351 -3.13 -20.08 5.63
C TRP A 351 -3.05 -18.74 6.36
N GLY A 352 -1.83 -18.29 6.67
CA GLY A 352 -1.56 -16.98 7.29
C GLY A 352 -1.98 -15.75 6.45
N ILE A 353 -2.28 -15.91 5.16
CA ILE A 353 -2.71 -14.84 4.25
C ILE A 353 -4.24 -14.77 4.18
N PHE A 354 -4.89 -15.94 4.17
CA PHE A 354 -6.33 -16.05 3.90
C PHE A 354 -7.16 -16.12 5.18
N GLN A 355 -6.74 -16.93 6.17
CA GLN A 355 -7.42 -17.14 7.46
C GLN A 355 -6.37 -17.33 8.58
N PRO A 356 -5.77 -16.23 9.08
CA PRO A 356 -4.56 -16.27 9.89
C PRO A 356 -4.70 -17.02 11.23
N THR A 357 -5.92 -17.09 11.76
CA THR A 357 -6.23 -17.73 13.05
C THR A 357 -6.69 -19.18 12.92
N GLN A 358 -6.94 -19.65 11.69
CA GLN A 358 -7.45 -20.98 11.44
C GLN A 358 -6.31 -21.97 11.12
N ASN A 359 -6.39 -23.15 11.73
CA ASN A 359 -5.49 -24.27 11.41
C ASN A 359 -5.96 -25.07 10.19
N THR A 360 -7.13 -24.75 9.65
CA THR A 360 -7.70 -25.42 8.47
C THR A 360 -8.51 -24.37 7.73
N LEU A 361 -8.25 -24.21 6.45
CA LEU A 361 -8.95 -23.23 5.63
C LEU A 361 -10.37 -23.71 5.37
N MET A 362 -11.35 -22.88 5.74
CA MET A 362 -12.77 -23.16 5.52
C MET A 362 -13.28 -22.37 4.31
N ASP A 363 -14.03 -23.01 3.42
CA ASP A 363 -14.62 -22.36 2.24
C ASP A 363 -15.95 -21.67 2.62
N PHE A 364 -15.86 -20.51 3.26
CA PHE A 364 -17.05 -19.80 3.78
C PHE A 364 -17.92 -19.21 2.67
N ALA A 365 -17.31 -18.71 1.59
CA ALA A 365 -18.03 -18.07 0.48
C ALA A 365 -18.29 -19.01 -0.70
N ASP A 366 -18.13 -20.32 -0.49
CA ASP A 366 -18.35 -21.36 -1.50
C ASP A 366 -17.62 -21.11 -2.83
N VAL A 367 -16.43 -20.51 -2.77
CA VAL A 367 -15.66 -20.14 -3.97
C VAL A 367 -15.19 -21.39 -4.73
N ASN A 368 -15.05 -22.52 -4.03
CA ASN A 368 -14.63 -23.79 -4.61
C ASN A 368 -15.78 -24.80 -4.75
N GLY A 369 -17.04 -24.39 -4.55
CA GLY A 369 -18.22 -25.24 -4.79
C GLY A 369 -18.35 -26.42 -3.83
N HIS A 370 -17.96 -26.23 -2.57
CA HIS A 370 -18.07 -27.23 -1.51
C HIS A 370 -19.46 -27.26 -0.86
N ALA A 371 -20.24 -26.19 -1.00
CA ALA A 371 -21.65 -26.13 -0.61
C ALA A 371 -22.56 -26.65 -1.73
N ASP A 372 -23.65 -27.31 -1.34
CA ASP A 372 -24.73 -27.69 -2.23
C ASP A 372 -26.06 -27.52 -1.49
N ALA A 373 -26.80 -26.48 -1.86
CA ALA A 373 -28.08 -26.13 -1.24
C ALA A 373 -29.19 -27.16 -1.55
N ASP A 374 -29.11 -27.87 -2.69
CA ASP A 374 -30.14 -28.85 -3.06
C ASP A 374 -30.02 -30.13 -2.21
N SER A 375 -28.80 -30.51 -1.81
CA SER A 375 -28.55 -31.65 -0.93
C SER A 375 -28.40 -31.28 0.55
N GLY A 376 -28.28 -29.98 0.87
CA GLY A 376 -27.98 -29.47 2.20
C GLY A 376 -26.54 -29.77 2.64
N ARG A 377 -25.63 -30.07 1.71
CA ARG A 377 -24.23 -30.37 2.00
C ARG A 377 -23.47 -29.08 2.28
N ASN A 378 -22.88 -28.97 3.47
CA ASN A 378 -22.06 -27.86 3.93
C ASN A 378 -22.72 -26.46 3.87
N VAL A 379 -24.04 -26.37 3.63
CA VAL A 379 -24.85 -25.15 3.63
C VAL A 379 -26.25 -25.44 4.14
N ALA A 380 -26.87 -24.46 4.81
CA ALA A 380 -28.29 -24.44 5.14
C ALA A 380 -28.75 -22.98 5.06
N GLY A 381 -29.90 -22.74 4.43
CA GLY A 381 -30.33 -21.40 4.07
C GLY A 381 -31.21 -21.37 2.82
N GLU A 382 -32.11 -20.40 2.76
CA GLU A 382 -32.97 -20.16 1.59
C GLU A 382 -32.85 -18.70 1.15
N THR A 383 -32.74 -18.47 -0.17
CA THR A 383 -32.79 -17.12 -0.73
C THR A 383 -34.24 -16.62 -0.73
N LEU A 384 -34.61 -15.84 0.28
CA LEU A 384 -35.91 -15.18 0.35
C LEU A 384 -35.89 -13.77 -0.26
N THR A 385 -36.66 -13.58 -1.33
CA THR A 385 -37.00 -12.24 -1.85
C THR A 385 -38.29 -11.76 -1.19
N TYR A 386 -38.29 -10.54 -0.64
CA TYR A 386 -39.47 -9.94 -0.03
C TYR A 386 -39.85 -8.62 -0.69
N ASP A 387 -41.13 -8.47 -1.04
CA ASP A 387 -41.71 -7.21 -1.49
C ASP A 387 -42.07 -6.36 -0.27
N GLY A 388 -41.31 -5.29 0.00
CA GLY A 388 -41.53 -4.42 1.16
C GLY A 388 -42.97 -3.88 1.27
N ASN A 389 -43.50 -3.78 2.49
CA ASN A 389 -44.83 -3.24 2.72
C ASN A 389 -44.85 -1.72 2.50
N GLU A 390 -45.81 -1.20 1.73
CA GLU A 390 -45.98 0.24 1.47
C GLU A 390 -46.19 1.08 2.75
N ASP A 391 -46.62 0.46 3.85
CA ASP A 391 -46.93 1.09 5.12
C ASP A 391 -45.75 1.10 6.11
N GLY A 392 -44.60 0.52 5.75
CA GLY A 392 -43.41 0.42 6.60
C GLY A 392 -43.58 -0.52 7.80
N SER A 393 -44.59 -1.39 7.80
CA SER A 393 -44.77 -2.40 8.85
C SER A 393 -43.66 -3.45 8.84
N THR A 394 -43.27 -3.92 10.03
CA THR A 394 -42.23 -4.94 10.20
C THR A 394 -42.69 -6.29 9.70
N VAL A 395 -41.81 -6.96 8.97
CA VAL A 395 -42.05 -8.30 8.41
C VAL A 395 -41.16 -9.27 9.16
N SER A 396 -41.77 -10.27 9.78
CA SER A 396 -41.05 -11.32 10.51
C SER A 396 -41.32 -12.65 9.84
N ASN A 397 -40.25 -13.33 9.42
CA ASN A 397 -40.29 -14.70 8.93
C ASN A 397 -39.49 -15.61 9.85
N SER A 398 -39.90 -16.86 9.95
CA SER A 398 -39.17 -17.92 10.64
C SER A 398 -39.09 -19.14 9.74
N TRP A 399 -37.89 -19.66 9.54
CA TRP A 399 -37.64 -20.88 8.78
C TRP A 399 -36.77 -21.82 9.62
N SER A 400 -36.70 -23.08 9.18
CA SER A 400 -35.89 -24.13 9.79
C SER A 400 -35.34 -25.00 8.67
N ASP A 401 -34.06 -25.32 8.76
CA ASP A 401 -33.36 -26.13 7.76
C ASP A 401 -32.35 -27.05 8.43
N THR A 402 -31.78 -28.00 7.67
CA THR A 402 -30.82 -28.99 8.14
C THR A 402 -29.56 -28.95 7.28
N MET A 403 -28.45 -28.54 7.88
CA MET A 403 -27.12 -28.63 7.28
C MET A 403 -26.49 -30.01 7.54
N TRP A 404 -25.97 -30.65 6.50
CA TRP A 404 -25.13 -31.84 6.58
C TRP A 404 -23.66 -31.45 6.39
N ILE A 405 -22.89 -31.49 7.47
CA ILE A 405 -21.45 -31.19 7.44
C ILE A 405 -20.69 -32.47 7.13
N GLU A 406 -19.84 -32.44 6.11
CA GLU A 406 -18.97 -33.57 5.79
C GLU A 406 -17.96 -33.84 6.91
N ASP A 407 -17.76 -35.11 7.25
CA ASP A 407 -16.74 -35.51 8.24
C ASP A 407 -15.36 -35.49 7.59
N LEU A 408 -14.67 -34.35 7.75
CA LEU A 408 -13.30 -34.14 7.31
C LEU A 408 -12.26 -34.56 8.37
N GLY A 409 -12.66 -35.30 9.40
CA GLY A 409 -11.79 -35.71 10.52
C GLY A 409 -11.51 -34.59 11.53
N LEU A 410 -12.29 -33.50 11.49
CA LEU A 410 -12.19 -32.37 12.40
C LEU A 410 -13.09 -32.58 13.63
N SER A 411 -12.53 -32.36 14.82
CA SER A 411 -13.30 -32.49 16.08
C SER A 411 -14.34 -31.38 16.30
N LYS A 412 -14.16 -30.23 15.63
CA LYS A 412 -15.01 -29.04 15.65
C LYS A 412 -14.88 -28.34 14.31
N VAL A 413 -15.98 -27.79 13.81
CA VAL A 413 -16.05 -27.00 12.58
C VAL A 413 -16.74 -25.69 12.92
N THR A 414 -16.18 -24.58 12.45
CA THR A 414 -16.79 -23.27 12.56
C THR A 414 -17.77 -23.13 11.39
N VAL A 415 -19.01 -22.75 11.68
CA VAL A 415 -20.04 -22.51 10.67
C VAL A 415 -20.52 -21.08 10.78
N ASP A 416 -20.77 -20.45 9.64
CA ASP A 416 -21.45 -19.16 9.63
C ASP A 416 -22.95 -19.38 9.75
N VAL A 417 -23.59 -18.58 10.59
CA VAL A 417 -25.04 -18.60 10.78
C VAL A 417 -25.56 -17.23 10.38
N GLY A 418 -25.87 -17.10 9.09
CA GLY A 418 -26.48 -15.91 8.49
C GLY A 418 -28.00 -15.91 8.60
#